data_AF-A0A935EIQ3-F1
#
_entry.id   AF-A0A935EIQ3-F1
#
_cell.length_a   1.000
_cell.length_b   1.000
_cell.length_c   1.000
_cell.angle_alpha   90.00
_cell.angle_beta   90.00
_cell.angle_gamma   90.00
#
_symmetry.space_group_name_H-M   'P 1'
#
loop_
_entity.id
_entity.type
_entity.pdbx_description
1 polymer ?
#
loop_
_entity_poly.entity_id
_entity_poly.type
_entity_poly.pdbx_seq_one_letter_code
_entity_poly.pdbx_strand_id
1 'polypeptide(L)'
;MRQIKLGVVGIFISLTVIFYFSQSSSVAFAEKFVSPTAIAAPTGVSASDGDYSNKVGIHWDTIRGATLYRIFRNTVNDSATATDVGTTKANYFFDPTGVQGQAYFYWIKAENTVESSGFSSPDQGTRANGQIMPGPIQPLEPPNAPAGNELTAAKSYLGKALFWDEQLSSTKTVACGTCHQPRTGGTDPRSTVGSARSRNPGYDNMFGTDDDVFGSPGVPQNSADGNYSPNSKFGFREQVTGRKAPSYLNAGYSTTGLFWDGRALDEFRDQLSNAVLLPVGASLESQSAGPPLSAAEMAHGGRNWSQVAARVQISRPLALASNVPAGLKTWIGDRMYPELFAEAFGSTDVTPARISMAIASHERTLFSDRTPLDRAAYGIQPLTQSEQSGQAIFATSSCNICHDGTLGSGQHQFFNIGVRPQFEDRGRGAITNNTDEDAQFRTPGLRNSELHRTFMHNGRFSTLEDVVDFYNRGGDFKAPNLAGGIRELGLSPEEKADLVAFLKRPWTDQRVANELPPFDRPLLFTESARVPVISGVGAPPSAGRCQRLSPSNRRSSRIRILLLQSPYPPIRVWRT
;
A
#
# COMPACT_ATOMS: atom_id res chain seq x y z
N MET A 1 83.63 23.47 27.67
CA MET A 1 84.75 22.54 27.92
C MET A 1 84.27 21.13 27.65
N ARG A 2 85.02 20.37 26.82
CA ARG A 2 85.21 18.90 26.75
C ARG A 2 83.99 18.00 27.02
N GLN A 3 83.48 17.27 26.01
CA GLN A 3 83.86 15.86 25.69
C GLN A 3 83.87 14.95 26.94
N ILE A 4 83.08 13.87 26.99
CA ILE A 4 83.46 12.47 26.65
C ILE A 4 82.16 11.62 26.79
N LYS A 5 81.59 11.04 25.73
CA LYS A 5 81.77 9.67 25.19
C LYS A 5 81.54 8.48 26.15
N LEU A 6 80.50 7.71 25.79
CA LEU A 6 80.32 6.25 25.83
C LEU A 6 80.41 5.47 27.15
N GLY A 7 79.30 4.79 27.45
CA GLY A 7 79.29 3.32 27.41
C GLY A 7 78.84 2.59 28.68
N VAL A 8 78.12 1.49 28.45
CA VAL A 8 77.75 0.40 29.40
C VAL A 8 76.51 0.76 30.24
N VAL A 9 75.33 0.15 30.07
CA VAL A 9 75.02 -1.27 30.32
C VAL A 9 73.78 -1.65 29.50
N GLY A 10 73.91 -2.66 28.63
CA GLY A 10 72.78 -3.47 28.18
C GLY A 10 72.35 -4.44 29.29
N ILE A 11 71.18 -5.05 29.09
CA ILE A 11 70.47 -5.97 30.00
C ILE A 11 69.41 -5.22 30.82
N PHE A 12 68.21 -5.06 30.24
CA PHE A 12 66.89 -5.29 30.86
C PHE A 12 65.73 -4.75 29.99
N ILE A 13 65.64 -5.10 28.70
CA ILE A 13 64.36 -5.02 27.96
C ILE A 13 64.28 -6.19 26.97
N SER A 14 64.23 -7.40 27.52
CA SER A 14 63.83 -8.61 26.80
C SER A 14 62.94 -9.41 27.75
N LEU A 15 61.67 -9.01 27.93
CA LEU A 15 60.57 -9.84 28.46
C LEU A 15 59.23 -9.08 28.62
N THR A 16 58.83 -8.21 27.66
CA THR A 16 57.45 -7.68 27.66
C THR A 16 56.96 -7.22 26.27
N VAL A 17 57.28 -7.99 25.22
CA VAL A 17 56.72 -7.81 23.86
C VAL A 17 56.25 -9.14 23.26
N ILE A 18 55.78 -10.06 24.11
CA ILE A 18 55.07 -11.28 23.70
C ILE A 18 53.97 -11.49 24.72
N PHE A 19 52.84 -10.78 24.61
CA PHE A 19 51.53 -11.10 25.19
C PHE A 19 50.52 -9.95 24.96
N TYR A 20 50.41 -9.43 23.73
CA TYR A 20 49.30 -8.55 23.33
C TYR A 20 48.98 -8.67 21.83
N PHE A 21 49.02 -9.89 21.30
CA PHE A 21 48.48 -10.20 19.96
C PHE A 21 47.93 -11.64 19.96
N SER A 22 46.83 -11.86 20.67
CA SER A 22 45.94 -13.00 20.45
C SER A 22 44.61 -12.71 21.10
N GLN A 23 43.50 -12.95 20.39
CA GLN A 23 42.11 -12.59 20.70
C GLN A 23 41.63 -11.25 20.13
N SER A 24 41.93 -11.00 18.86
CA SER A 24 40.91 -10.46 17.96
C SER A 24 40.25 -11.67 17.32
N SER A 25 39.09 -12.10 17.82
CA SER A 25 38.25 -13.05 17.12
C SER A 25 37.72 -12.35 15.86
N SER A 26 38.54 -12.34 14.82
CA SER A 26 38.07 -12.16 13.46
C SER A 26 37.17 -13.35 13.18
N VAL A 27 35.87 -13.12 13.26
CA VAL A 27 34.91 -14.00 12.60
C VAL A 27 35.16 -13.78 11.12
N ALA A 28 36.12 -14.53 10.57
CA ALA A 28 36.20 -14.72 9.14
C ALA A 28 34.87 -15.36 8.76
N PHE A 29 33.94 -14.56 8.25
CA PHE A 29 32.92 -15.09 7.38
C PHE A 29 33.72 -15.71 6.24
N ALA A 30 33.84 -17.04 6.26
CA ALA A 30 34.10 -17.76 5.04
C ALA A 30 33.02 -17.27 4.08
N GLU A 31 33.42 -16.43 3.11
CA GLU A 31 32.67 -16.29 1.88
C GLU A 31 32.54 -17.70 1.36
N LYS A 32 31.41 -18.32 1.68
CA LYS A 32 30.92 -19.44 0.91
C LYS A 32 30.75 -18.80 -0.46
N PHE A 33 31.76 -18.95 -1.31
CA PHE A 33 31.63 -18.75 -2.75
C PHE A 33 30.60 -19.78 -3.20
N VAL A 34 29.34 -19.46 -2.95
CA VAL A 34 28.22 -20.00 -3.69
C VAL A 34 28.55 -19.55 -5.11
N SER A 35 28.88 -20.50 -5.99
CA SER A 35 28.88 -20.24 -7.43
C SER A 35 27.66 -19.37 -7.73
N PRO A 36 27.79 -18.21 -8.41
CA PRO A 36 26.63 -17.37 -8.66
C PRO A 36 25.57 -18.26 -9.27
N THR A 37 24.49 -18.50 -8.51
CA THR A 37 23.39 -19.31 -8.98
C THR A 37 22.89 -18.57 -10.20
N ALA A 38 23.08 -19.17 -11.39
CA ALA A 38 22.73 -18.52 -12.64
C ALA A 38 21.34 -17.90 -12.52
N ILE A 39 21.22 -16.64 -12.93
CA ILE A 39 19.96 -15.91 -12.80
C ILE A 39 18.80 -16.72 -13.40
N ALA A 40 17.77 -16.94 -12.60
CA ALA A 40 16.66 -17.81 -12.98
C ALA A 40 15.85 -17.22 -14.13
N ALA A 41 15.25 -18.08 -14.97
CA ALA A 41 14.28 -17.62 -15.95
C ALA A 41 13.03 -17.04 -15.26
N PRO A 42 12.44 -15.93 -15.77
CA PRO A 42 11.19 -15.39 -15.27
C PRO A 42 10.06 -16.42 -15.20
N THR A 43 9.24 -16.35 -14.14
CA THR A 43 8.02 -17.15 -13.96
C THR A 43 6.78 -16.26 -13.96
N GLY A 44 5.59 -16.86 -14.02
CA GLY A 44 4.33 -16.12 -13.91
C GLY A 44 4.10 -15.13 -15.05
N VAL A 45 4.67 -15.39 -16.23
CA VAL A 45 4.43 -14.56 -17.43
C VAL A 45 2.94 -14.58 -17.75
N SER A 46 2.37 -13.40 -17.90
CA SER A 46 0.99 -13.19 -18.36
C SER A 46 0.96 -12.03 -19.34
N ALA A 47 0.23 -12.17 -20.44
CA ALA A 47 0.00 -11.14 -21.43
C ALA A 47 -1.50 -10.85 -21.57
N SER A 48 -1.84 -9.60 -21.90
CA SER A 48 -3.24 -9.19 -22.01
C SER A 48 -3.90 -9.69 -23.30
N ASP A 49 -5.14 -10.16 -23.20
CA ASP A 49 -5.93 -10.64 -24.32
C ASP A 49 -7.07 -9.69 -24.67
N GLY A 50 -6.80 -8.77 -25.58
CA GLY A 50 -7.81 -7.85 -26.08
C GLY A 50 -8.28 -6.81 -25.05
N ASP A 51 -7.44 -6.49 -24.07
CA ASP A 51 -7.71 -5.43 -23.09
C ASP A 51 -7.39 -4.02 -23.63
N TYR A 52 -6.46 -3.95 -24.59
CA TYR A 52 -6.00 -2.69 -25.19
C TYR A 52 -5.99 -2.82 -26.72
N SER A 53 -6.31 -1.73 -27.43
CA SER A 53 -6.19 -1.70 -28.90
C SER A 53 -4.85 -1.15 -29.40
N ASN A 54 -4.05 -0.50 -28.53
CA ASN A 54 -2.76 0.10 -28.88
C ASN A 54 -1.52 -0.67 -28.38
N LYS A 55 -1.67 -1.61 -27.44
CA LYS A 55 -0.55 -2.33 -26.81
C LYS A 55 -0.92 -3.73 -26.33
N VAL A 56 0.06 -4.58 -26.02
CA VAL A 56 -0.13 -5.78 -25.19
C VAL A 56 0.56 -5.52 -23.85
N GLY A 57 -0.18 -5.63 -22.74
CA GLY A 57 0.38 -5.50 -21.39
C GLY A 57 0.87 -6.84 -20.88
N ILE A 58 2.15 -6.93 -20.54
CA ILE A 58 2.83 -8.17 -20.15
C ILE A 58 3.37 -8.00 -18.73
N HIS A 59 3.16 -8.99 -17.87
CA HIS A 59 3.61 -9.01 -16.47
C HIS A 59 4.30 -10.34 -16.14
N TRP A 60 5.19 -10.34 -15.15
CA TRP A 60 5.86 -11.54 -14.64
C TRP A 60 6.29 -11.38 -13.18
N ASP A 61 6.76 -12.48 -12.58
CA ASP A 61 7.33 -12.48 -11.23
C ASP A 61 8.73 -11.86 -11.20
N THR A 62 9.04 -11.09 -10.16
CA THR A 62 10.39 -10.54 -9.96
C THR A 62 11.39 -11.66 -9.67
N ILE A 63 12.51 -11.65 -10.39
CA ILE A 63 13.61 -12.60 -10.25
C ILE A 63 14.73 -12.01 -9.40
N ARG A 64 15.21 -12.83 -8.46
CA ARG A 64 16.32 -12.48 -7.55
C ARG A 64 17.58 -12.18 -8.36
N GLY A 65 18.17 -11.02 -8.12
CA GLY A 65 19.42 -10.59 -8.76
C GLY A 65 19.25 -10.02 -10.17
N ALA A 66 18.01 -9.89 -10.67
CA ALA A 66 17.72 -9.21 -11.93
C ALA A 66 17.77 -7.69 -11.76
N THR A 67 18.46 -7.01 -12.67
CA THR A 67 18.45 -5.53 -12.75
C THR A 67 17.75 -5.03 -14.02
N LEU A 68 17.52 -5.92 -14.99
CA LEU A 68 16.83 -5.64 -16.24
C LEU A 68 16.05 -6.89 -16.70
N TYR A 69 14.98 -6.68 -17.46
CA TYR A 69 14.27 -7.74 -18.17
C TYR A 69 14.22 -7.40 -19.66
N ARG A 70 14.37 -8.43 -20.50
CA ARG A 70 14.26 -8.34 -21.96
C ARG A 70 13.09 -9.17 -22.45
N ILE A 71 12.29 -8.57 -23.32
CA ILE A 71 11.03 -9.13 -23.78
C ILE A 71 11.20 -9.57 -25.23
N PHE A 72 10.74 -10.79 -25.51
CA PHE A 72 10.78 -11.39 -26.83
C PHE A 72 9.37 -11.80 -27.24
N ARG A 73 9.11 -11.73 -28.55
CA ARG A 73 7.80 -12.02 -29.13
C ARG A 73 7.91 -12.81 -30.42
N ASN A 74 6.95 -13.69 -30.68
CA ASN A 74 6.81 -14.40 -31.96
C ASN A 74 5.34 -14.77 -32.23
N THR A 75 4.94 -14.91 -33.49
CA THR A 75 3.61 -15.45 -33.87
C THR A 75 3.55 -16.97 -33.77
N VAL A 76 4.70 -17.64 -33.72
CA VAL A 76 4.84 -19.08 -33.50
C VAL A 76 5.38 -19.32 -32.09
N ASN A 77 4.92 -20.38 -31.41
CA ASN A 77 5.42 -20.77 -30.09
C ASN A 77 6.83 -21.39 -30.18
N ASP A 78 7.81 -20.60 -30.61
CA ASP A 78 9.23 -20.96 -30.73
C ASP A 78 10.10 -19.76 -30.34
N SER A 79 10.80 -19.89 -29.21
CA SER A 79 11.68 -18.85 -28.67
C SER A 79 13.00 -18.71 -29.43
N ALA A 80 13.41 -19.72 -30.20
CA ALA A 80 14.64 -19.66 -30.99
C ALA A 80 14.55 -18.66 -32.15
N THR A 81 13.33 -18.40 -32.62
CA THR A 81 13.04 -17.47 -33.73
C THR A 81 12.36 -16.18 -33.25
N ALA A 82 12.21 -15.99 -31.93
CA ALA A 82 11.55 -14.82 -31.37
C ALA A 82 12.38 -13.54 -31.51
N THR A 83 11.70 -12.42 -31.74
CA THR A 83 12.30 -11.09 -31.88
C THR A 83 12.29 -10.35 -30.56
N ASP A 84 13.40 -9.67 -30.23
CA ASP A 84 13.46 -8.71 -29.11
C ASP A 84 12.56 -7.51 -29.42
N VAL A 85 11.69 -7.15 -28.47
CA VAL A 85 10.76 -6.02 -28.58
C VAL A 85 11.04 -4.91 -27.55
N GLY A 86 12.01 -5.09 -26.65
CA GLY A 86 12.43 -4.08 -25.70
C GLY A 86 12.85 -4.60 -24.34
N THR A 87 13.20 -3.66 -23.45
CA THR A 87 13.67 -3.93 -22.09
C THR A 87 13.00 -3.04 -21.06
N THR A 88 12.98 -3.49 -19.81
CA THR A 88 12.43 -2.72 -18.67
C THR A 88 13.12 -3.11 -17.37
N LYS A 89 13.17 -2.19 -16.40
CA LYS A 89 13.61 -2.49 -15.01
C LYS A 89 12.45 -2.94 -14.12
N ALA A 90 11.21 -2.71 -14.54
CA ALA A 90 10.02 -3.16 -13.82
C ALA A 90 9.70 -4.62 -14.16
N ASN A 91 8.75 -5.23 -13.43
CA ASN A 91 8.26 -6.58 -13.74
C ASN A 91 7.01 -6.55 -14.66
N TYR A 92 6.92 -5.51 -15.50
CA TYR A 92 5.91 -5.38 -16.53
C TYR A 92 6.44 -4.60 -17.74
N PHE A 93 5.84 -4.84 -18.90
CA PHE A 93 6.15 -4.17 -20.16
C PHE A 93 4.89 -3.99 -20.99
N PHE A 94 4.80 -2.87 -21.71
CA PHE A 94 3.78 -2.67 -22.74
C PHE A 94 4.43 -2.76 -24.10
N ASP A 95 3.96 -3.69 -24.93
CA ASP A 95 4.39 -3.82 -26.32
C ASP A 95 3.42 -3.08 -27.25
N PRO A 96 3.74 -1.87 -27.74
CA PRO A 96 2.88 -1.11 -28.65
C PRO A 96 3.00 -1.57 -30.11
N THR A 97 3.94 -2.47 -30.42
CA THR A 97 4.35 -2.77 -31.80
C THR A 97 3.59 -3.96 -32.41
N GLY A 98 2.85 -4.71 -31.61
CA GLY A 98 2.08 -5.87 -32.09
C GLY A 98 0.99 -5.44 -33.07
N VAL A 99 0.63 -6.27 -34.04
CA VAL A 99 -0.49 -5.98 -34.94
C VAL A 99 -1.82 -6.24 -34.21
N GLN A 100 -2.83 -5.39 -34.41
CA GLN A 100 -4.17 -5.62 -33.84
C GLN A 100 -4.77 -6.95 -34.33
N GLY A 101 -5.42 -7.69 -33.44
CA GLY A 101 -6.03 -8.98 -33.73
C GLY A 101 -5.04 -10.14 -33.93
N GLN A 102 -3.74 -9.86 -34.06
CA GLN A 102 -2.70 -10.88 -34.16
C GLN A 102 -2.29 -11.37 -32.78
N ALA A 103 -2.45 -12.66 -32.54
CA ALA A 103 -1.94 -13.31 -31.35
C ALA A 103 -0.41 -13.49 -31.44
N TYR A 104 0.28 -13.20 -30.35
CA TYR A 104 1.71 -13.43 -30.20
C TYR A 104 2.00 -14.21 -28.92
N PHE A 105 3.03 -15.03 -28.95
CA PHE A 105 3.65 -15.62 -27.77
C PHE A 105 4.75 -14.67 -27.26
N TYR A 106 4.80 -14.46 -25.95
CA TYR A 106 5.77 -13.61 -25.27
C TYR A 106 6.65 -14.42 -24.33
N TRP A 107 7.97 -14.22 -24.40
CA TRP A 107 8.95 -14.77 -23.48
C TRP A 107 9.77 -13.65 -22.86
N ILE A 108 10.20 -13.87 -21.62
CA ILE A 108 10.99 -12.89 -20.87
C ILE A 108 12.32 -13.53 -20.47
N LYS A 109 13.40 -12.75 -20.53
CA LYS A 109 14.67 -13.07 -19.89
C LYS A 109 14.94 -12.06 -18.77
N ALA A 110 15.50 -12.55 -17.67
CA ALA A 110 16.07 -11.73 -16.62
C ALA A 110 17.55 -11.50 -16.90
N GLU A 111 18.02 -10.27 -16.72
CA GLU A 111 19.39 -9.86 -16.99
C GLU A 111 19.98 -9.11 -15.79
N ASN A 112 21.28 -9.23 -15.62
CA ASN A 112 22.08 -8.36 -14.76
C ASN A 112 23.36 -7.94 -15.52
N THR A 113 24.32 -7.33 -14.83
CA THR A 113 25.56 -6.85 -15.46
C THR A 113 26.51 -7.95 -15.92
N VAL A 114 26.29 -9.20 -15.52
CA VAL A 114 27.22 -10.32 -15.75
C VAL A 114 26.61 -11.47 -16.56
N GLU A 115 25.29 -11.66 -16.52
CA GLU A 115 24.62 -12.79 -17.18
C GLU A 115 23.17 -12.49 -17.59
N SER A 116 22.62 -13.38 -18.42
CA SER A 116 21.23 -13.40 -18.88
C SER A 116 20.64 -14.78 -18.67
N SER A 117 19.40 -14.86 -18.21
CA SER A 117 18.71 -16.12 -17.94
C SER A 117 18.38 -16.89 -19.23
N GLY A 118 17.93 -18.14 -19.05
CA GLY A 118 17.10 -18.80 -20.06
C GLY A 118 15.77 -18.06 -20.30
N PHE A 119 15.06 -18.40 -21.37
CA PHE A 119 13.70 -17.91 -21.59
C PHE A 119 12.74 -18.46 -20.53
N SER A 120 11.76 -17.63 -20.13
CA SER A 120 10.59 -18.07 -19.36
C SER A 120 9.77 -19.12 -20.13
N SER A 121 8.76 -19.72 -19.49
CA SER A 121 7.62 -20.24 -20.26
C SER A 121 6.89 -19.08 -20.95
N PRO A 122 6.34 -19.27 -22.16
CA PRO A 122 5.60 -18.23 -22.83
C PRO A 122 4.19 -18.06 -22.29
N ASP A 123 3.62 -16.89 -22.54
CA ASP A 123 2.18 -16.68 -22.53
C ASP A 123 1.73 -16.00 -23.82
N GLN A 124 0.48 -16.23 -24.23
CA GLN A 124 -0.08 -15.60 -25.42
C GLN A 124 -0.74 -14.27 -25.05
N GLY A 125 -0.60 -13.26 -25.92
CA GLY A 125 -1.28 -11.97 -25.77
C GLY A 125 -1.67 -11.38 -27.12
N THR A 126 -2.73 -10.58 -27.11
CA THR A 126 -3.32 -10.01 -28.34
C THR A 126 -3.79 -8.57 -28.11
N ARG A 127 -3.49 -7.68 -29.04
CA ARG A 127 -4.14 -6.36 -29.13
C ARG A 127 -5.56 -6.53 -29.65
N ALA A 128 -6.54 -5.91 -29.00
CA ALA A 128 -7.91 -5.91 -29.53
C ALA A 128 -8.00 -5.15 -30.86
N ASN A 129 -8.96 -5.56 -31.69
CA ASN A 129 -9.44 -4.74 -32.78
C ASN A 129 -10.20 -3.55 -32.19
N GLY A 130 -9.76 -2.34 -32.49
CA GLY A 130 -10.34 -1.12 -31.96
C GLY A 130 -9.47 0.09 -32.26
N GLN A 131 -9.95 1.28 -31.91
CA GLN A 131 -9.21 2.52 -32.05
C GLN A 131 -9.52 3.43 -30.87
N ILE A 132 -8.52 4.19 -30.44
CA ILE A 132 -8.71 5.15 -29.35
C ILE A 132 -9.78 6.15 -29.78
N MET A 133 -10.86 6.19 -29.01
CA MET A 133 -11.99 7.07 -29.26
C MET A 133 -11.65 8.48 -28.78
N PRO A 134 -12.02 9.52 -29.54
CA PRO A 134 -11.87 10.90 -29.08
C PRO A 134 -12.78 11.14 -27.86
N GLY A 135 -12.25 11.78 -26.82
CA GLY A 135 -13.02 12.08 -25.64
C GLY A 135 -12.15 12.40 -24.41
N PRO A 136 -12.78 12.82 -23.30
CA PRO A 136 -12.06 13.19 -22.08
C PRO A 136 -11.47 11.98 -21.35
N ILE A 137 -11.99 10.77 -21.60
CA ILE A 137 -11.43 9.54 -21.08
C ILE A 137 -10.44 8.99 -22.11
N GLN A 138 -9.18 8.94 -21.70
CA GLN A 138 -8.10 8.34 -22.49
C GLN A 138 -7.56 7.12 -21.76
N PRO A 139 -6.89 6.18 -22.45
CA PRO A 139 -6.24 5.07 -21.78
C PRO A 139 -5.30 5.49 -20.65
N LEU A 140 -5.35 4.76 -19.54
CA LEU A 140 -4.49 5.03 -18.40
C LEU A 140 -3.08 4.48 -18.66
N GLU A 141 -2.10 5.38 -18.75
CA GLU A 141 -0.67 5.03 -18.82
C GLU A 141 -0.07 4.93 -17.41
N PRO A 142 0.99 4.13 -17.19
CA PRO A 142 1.61 3.97 -15.87
C PRO A 142 1.93 5.30 -15.17
N PRO A 143 1.82 5.37 -13.83
CA PRO A 143 2.17 6.59 -13.11
C PRO A 143 3.67 6.88 -13.19
N ASN A 144 4.02 8.16 -13.20
CA ASN A 144 5.41 8.60 -13.19
C ASN A 144 6.09 8.24 -11.85
N ALA A 145 7.35 7.81 -11.93
CA ALA A 145 8.22 7.65 -10.77
C ALA A 145 9.13 8.88 -10.63
N PRO A 146 9.35 9.39 -9.41
CA PRO A 146 10.21 10.54 -9.19
C PRO A 146 11.69 10.19 -9.44
N ALA A 147 12.45 11.16 -9.93
CA ALA A 147 13.89 11.04 -10.05
C ALA A 147 14.49 10.75 -8.65
N GLY A 148 15.34 9.72 -8.56
CA GLY A 148 15.88 9.23 -7.28
C GLY A 148 15.11 8.05 -6.69
N ASN A 149 13.86 7.80 -7.12
CA ASN A 149 13.14 6.58 -6.80
C ASN A 149 12.49 5.94 -8.05
N GLU A 150 13.30 5.72 -9.09
CA GLU A 150 12.88 4.96 -10.27
C GLU A 150 12.28 3.60 -9.88
N LEU A 151 11.20 3.22 -10.57
CA LEU A 151 10.54 1.95 -10.38
C LEU A 151 11.42 0.80 -10.89
N THR A 152 11.71 -0.16 -10.01
CA THR A 152 12.33 -1.43 -10.36
C THR A 152 11.52 -2.59 -9.80
N ALA A 153 11.65 -3.77 -10.40
CA ALA A 153 10.99 -4.98 -9.93
C ALA A 153 11.34 -5.30 -8.45
N ALA A 154 12.62 -5.17 -8.09
CA ALA A 154 13.09 -5.37 -6.71
C ALA A 154 12.51 -4.37 -5.71
N LYS A 155 12.44 -3.07 -6.05
CA LYS A 155 11.80 -2.05 -5.20
C LYS A 155 10.30 -2.29 -5.02
N SER A 156 9.60 -2.64 -6.10
CA SER A 156 8.17 -2.98 -6.04
C SER A 156 7.92 -4.18 -5.12
N TYR A 157 8.72 -5.26 -5.24
CA TYR A 157 8.56 -6.44 -4.38
C TYR A 157 8.95 -6.20 -2.93
N LEU A 158 10.00 -5.42 -2.67
CA LEU A 158 10.33 -4.96 -1.32
C LEU A 158 9.17 -4.14 -0.72
N GLY A 159 8.60 -3.22 -1.51
CA GLY A 159 7.43 -2.45 -1.13
C GLY A 159 6.22 -3.33 -0.83
N LYS A 160 5.94 -4.32 -1.68
CA LYS A 160 4.84 -5.27 -1.47
C LYS A 160 5.04 -6.09 -0.21
N ALA A 161 6.26 -6.53 0.08
CA ALA A 161 6.56 -7.21 1.34
C ALA A 161 6.25 -6.30 2.55
N LEU A 162 6.74 -5.06 2.55
CA LEU A 162 6.53 -4.10 3.65
C LEU A 162 5.05 -3.70 3.81
N PHE A 163 4.34 -3.45 2.72
CA PHE A 163 2.93 -3.04 2.71
C PHE A 163 2.01 -4.06 3.38
N TRP A 164 2.35 -5.34 3.25
CA TRP A 164 1.57 -6.46 3.79
C TRP A 164 2.16 -7.07 5.08
N ASP A 165 3.25 -6.51 5.64
CA ASP A 165 3.88 -7.05 6.84
C ASP A 165 3.31 -6.42 8.12
N GLU A 166 2.49 -7.18 8.84
CA GLU A 166 1.92 -6.72 10.12
C GLU A 166 3.00 -6.40 11.15
N GLN A 167 4.23 -6.91 11.01
CA GLN A 167 5.35 -6.56 11.88
C GLN A 167 5.72 -5.07 11.82
N LEU A 168 5.27 -4.34 10.80
CA LEU A 168 5.48 -2.90 10.70
C LEU A 168 4.76 -2.15 11.83
N SER A 169 3.58 -2.62 12.29
CA SER A 169 2.89 -2.02 13.44
C SER A 169 3.54 -2.39 14.78
N SER A 170 3.29 -1.56 15.80
CA SER A 170 3.82 -1.75 17.16
C SER A 170 3.34 -3.06 17.77
N THR A 171 2.08 -3.41 17.51
CA THR A 171 1.36 -4.59 18.04
C THR A 171 1.54 -5.85 17.21
N LYS A 172 2.05 -5.76 15.98
CA LYS A 172 2.13 -6.86 15.01
C LYS A 172 0.75 -7.39 14.55
N THR A 173 -0.26 -6.51 14.54
CA THR A 173 -1.65 -6.86 14.19
C THR A 173 -2.23 -6.01 13.06
N VAL A 174 -1.45 -5.07 12.50
CA VAL A 174 -1.91 -4.15 11.46
C VAL A 174 -0.78 -3.95 10.46
N ALA A 175 -1.08 -4.10 9.18
CA ALA A 175 -0.25 -3.70 8.05
C ALA A 175 -0.98 -2.59 7.27
N CYS A 176 -0.32 -1.97 6.28
CA CYS A 176 -1.01 -1.06 5.35
C CYS A 176 -2.21 -1.78 4.71
N GLY A 177 -1.98 -3.01 4.26
CA GLY A 177 -3.01 -3.88 3.67
C GLY A 177 -4.13 -4.34 4.62
N THR A 178 -4.05 -4.06 5.93
CA THR A 178 -5.18 -4.30 6.84
C THR A 178 -6.32 -3.31 6.56
N CYS A 179 -5.98 -2.05 6.30
CA CYS A 179 -6.92 -0.96 5.99
C CYS A 179 -7.10 -0.72 4.49
N HIS A 180 -6.21 -1.23 3.63
CA HIS A 180 -6.19 -0.95 2.21
C HIS A 180 -6.27 -2.23 1.40
N GLN A 181 -7.49 -2.66 1.08
CA GLN A 181 -7.73 -3.96 0.44
C GLN A 181 -8.26 -3.86 -0.99
N PRO A 182 -7.66 -4.58 -1.97
CA PRO A 182 -8.12 -4.58 -3.36
C PRO A 182 -9.59 -4.97 -3.52
N ARG A 183 -10.05 -6.04 -2.84
CA ARG A 183 -11.46 -6.49 -2.87
C ARG A 183 -12.50 -5.44 -2.47
N THR A 184 -12.09 -4.34 -1.82
CA THR A 184 -12.93 -3.20 -1.46
C THR A 184 -12.49 -1.90 -2.14
N GLY A 185 -11.97 -2.02 -3.36
CA GLY A 185 -11.52 -0.90 -4.18
C GLY A 185 -10.38 -0.11 -3.56
N GLY A 186 -9.57 -0.75 -2.72
CA GLY A 186 -8.43 -0.15 -2.01
C GLY A 186 -8.76 0.49 -0.67
N THR A 187 -9.98 0.33 -0.16
CA THR A 187 -10.43 0.94 1.10
C THR A 187 -10.59 -0.09 2.22
N ASP A 188 -10.86 0.35 3.45
CA ASP A 188 -10.92 -0.55 4.62
C ASP A 188 -12.21 -1.37 4.62
N PRO A 189 -12.15 -2.71 4.49
CA PRO A 189 -13.33 -3.56 4.52
C PRO A 189 -14.02 -3.61 5.88
N ARG A 190 -13.36 -3.11 6.94
CA ARG A 190 -13.88 -3.07 8.32
C ARG A 190 -14.57 -1.75 8.65
N SER A 191 -14.44 -0.74 7.79
CA SER A 191 -15.20 0.51 7.89
C SER A 191 -16.63 0.24 7.42
N THR A 192 -17.61 0.29 8.31
CA THR A 192 -19.01 -0.02 7.99
C THR A 192 -19.94 0.94 8.72
N VAL A 193 -20.92 1.49 8.01
CA VAL A 193 -21.94 2.37 8.62
C VAL A 193 -22.70 1.62 9.70
N GLY A 194 -22.96 2.29 10.81
CA GLY A 194 -23.70 1.73 11.95
C GLY A 194 -22.91 0.81 12.87
N SER A 195 -21.78 0.25 12.41
CA SER A 195 -20.96 -0.66 13.21
C SER A 195 -20.23 0.07 14.34
N ALA A 196 -20.45 -0.38 15.57
CA ALA A 196 -19.71 0.12 16.74
C ALA A 196 -18.20 -0.13 16.64
N ARG A 197 -17.72 -1.04 15.78
CA ARG A 197 -16.29 -1.32 15.55
C ARG A 197 -15.60 -0.30 14.67
N SER A 198 -16.33 0.40 13.82
CA SER A 198 -15.80 1.45 12.95
C SER A 198 -16.32 2.84 13.29
N ARG A 199 -17.06 3.01 14.39
CA ARG A 199 -17.58 4.29 14.85
C ARG A 199 -16.51 5.06 15.64
N ASN A 200 -16.30 6.31 15.29
CA ASN A 200 -15.53 7.29 16.04
C ASN A 200 -16.49 8.38 16.54
N PRO A 201 -16.38 8.81 17.80
CA PRO A 201 -17.34 9.72 18.46
C PRO A 201 -17.23 11.18 18.00
N GLY A 202 -16.71 11.41 16.80
CA GLY A 202 -16.68 12.72 16.18
C GLY A 202 -15.90 13.80 16.95
N TYR A 203 -16.41 15.01 16.79
CA TYR A 203 -15.90 16.26 17.31
C TYR A 203 -16.23 16.44 18.81
N ASP A 204 -17.44 16.09 19.22
CA ASP A 204 -17.91 16.27 20.61
C ASP A 204 -17.39 15.19 21.58
N ASN A 205 -16.82 14.10 21.04
CA ASN A 205 -16.31 12.93 21.76
C ASN A 205 -17.38 12.12 22.50
N MET A 206 -18.64 12.23 22.09
CA MET A 206 -19.76 11.44 22.57
C MET A 206 -20.19 10.46 21.48
N PHE A 207 -20.41 9.19 21.85
CA PHE A 207 -20.93 8.21 20.89
C PHE A 207 -22.44 8.33 20.75
N GLY A 208 -22.95 8.12 19.54
CA GLY A 208 -24.38 8.09 19.24
C GLY A 208 -24.98 9.45 18.95
N THR A 209 -24.13 10.44 18.64
CA THR A 209 -24.49 11.79 18.20
C THR A 209 -24.36 11.91 16.68
N ASP A 210 -24.86 13.01 16.11
CA ASP A 210 -24.93 13.21 14.66
C ASP A 210 -23.55 13.42 14.00
N ASP A 211 -22.54 13.83 14.78
CA ASP A 211 -21.17 14.08 14.31
C ASP A 211 -20.27 12.83 14.34
N ASP A 212 -20.83 11.69 14.79
CA ASP A 212 -20.21 10.39 14.70
C ASP A 212 -19.78 10.09 13.26
N VAL A 213 -18.57 9.56 13.11
CA VAL A 213 -18.03 9.17 11.81
C VAL A 213 -17.67 7.69 11.78
N PHE A 214 -17.64 7.12 10.58
CA PHE A 214 -17.27 5.72 10.36
C PHE A 214 -15.87 5.63 9.74
N GLY A 215 -14.88 5.59 10.63
CA GLY A 215 -13.46 5.53 10.26
C GLY A 215 -12.94 4.12 10.04
N SER A 216 -11.62 3.99 10.17
CA SER A 216 -10.87 2.76 9.98
C SER A 216 -10.28 2.30 11.32
N PRO A 217 -10.55 1.06 11.78
CA PRO A 217 -10.00 0.56 13.03
C PRO A 217 -8.50 0.31 12.92
N GLY A 218 -7.68 0.94 13.77
CA GLY A 218 -6.24 0.72 13.82
C GLY A 218 -5.84 -0.22 14.97
N VAL A 219 -5.01 0.26 15.89
CA VAL A 219 -4.53 -0.53 17.03
C VAL A 219 -5.19 -0.10 18.35
N PRO A 220 -5.40 -1.01 19.31
CA PRO A 220 -5.70 -0.63 20.69
C PRO A 220 -4.58 0.22 21.26
N GLN A 221 -4.91 1.11 22.19
CA GLN A 221 -3.90 1.94 22.83
C GLN A 221 -2.89 1.06 23.56
N ASN A 222 -1.61 1.22 23.20
CA ASN A 222 -0.51 0.46 23.74
C ASN A 222 0.72 1.33 24.03
N SER A 223 1.67 0.77 24.78
CA SER A 223 2.95 1.38 25.12
C SER A 223 4.13 0.64 24.47
N ALA A 224 5.33 1.23 24.57
CA ALA A 224 6.54 0.72 23.93
C ALA A 224 6.98 -0.67 24.40
N ASP A 225 6.60 -1.05 25.63
CA ASP A 225 6.81 -2.38 26.22
C ASP A 225 5.78 -3.42 25.73
N GLY A 226 4.83 -3.03 24.89
CA GLY A 226 3.79 -3.90 24.33
C GLY A 226 2.57 -4.07 25.24
N ASN A 227 2.49 -3.36 26.36
CA ASN A 227 1.31 -3.40 27.23
C ASN A 227 0.15 -2.59 26.64
N TYR A 228 -1.06 -3.11 26.79
CA TYR A 228 -2.29 -2.40 26.43
C TYR A 228 -2.80 -1.57 27.61
N SER A 229 -3.33 -0.38 27.32
CA SER A 229 -3.97 0.48 28.30
C SER A 229 -5.32 0.95 27.76
N PRO A 230 -6.31 1.24 28.62
CA PRO A 230 -7.60 1.71 28.15
C PRO A 230 -7.47 3.12 27.56
N ASN A 231 -8.00 3.30 26.35
CA ASN A 231 -8.20 4.60 25.74
C ASN A 231 -9.43 5.30 26.33
N SER A 232 -9.40 6.62 26.45
CA SER A 232 -10.50 7.41 27.01
C SER A 232 -11.80 7.30 26.22
N LYS A 233 -11.72 7.09 24.89
CA LYS A 233 -12.87 6.92 23.99
C LYS A 233 -13.19 5.46 23.75
N PHE A 234 -12.16 4.65 23.45
CA PHE A 234 -12.35 3.30 22.93
C PHE A 234 -12.16 2.18 23.97
N GLY A 235 -11.75 2.50 25.20
CA GLY A 235 -11.38 1.51 26.20
C GLY A 235 -10.25 0.61 25.68
N PHE A 236 -10.39 -0.71 25.81
CA PHE A 236 -9.41 -1.68 25.30
C PHE A 236 -9.64 -2.09 23.83
N ARG A 237 -10.59 -1.45 23.14
CA ARG A 237 -10.89 -1.75 21.73
C ARG A 237 -9.88 -1.06 20.82
N GLU A 238 -9.85 -1.44 19.54
CA GLU A 238 -9.08 -0.70 18.55
C GLU A 238 -9.52 0.77 18.53
N GLN A 239 -8.55 1.66 18.39
CA GLN A 239 -8.84 3.07 18.14
C GLN A 239 -9.35 3.20 16.70
N VAL A 240 -10.40 3.99 16.50
CA VAL A 240 -10.98 4.24 15.18
C VAL A 240 -10.54 5.62 14.71
N THR A 241 -10.04 5.74 13.49
CA THR A 241 -9.62 7.04 12.91
C THR A 241 -10.80 7.99 12.72
N GLY A 242 -10.55 9.31 12.74
CA GLY A 242 -11.58 10.33 12.49
C GLY A 242 -11.97 10.49 11.01
N ARG A 243 -11.25 9.81 10.11
CA ARG A 243 -11.56 9.74 8.68
C ARG A 243 -11.38 8.30 8.20
N LYS A 244 -12.21 7.89 7.24
CA LYS A 244 -12.08 6.61 6.56
C LYS A 244 -10.78 6.54 5.75
N ALA A 245 -10.13 5.38 5.69
CA ALA A 245 -9.02 5.14 4.78
C ALA A 245 -9.44 5.37 3.30
N PRO A 246 -8.81 6.31 2.58
CA PRO A 246 -9.06 6.49 1.14
C PRO A 246 -8.52 5.30 0.35
N SER A 247 -8.91 5.18 -0.93
CA SER A 247 -8.31 4.17 -1.80
C SER A 247 -6.82 4.47 -2.03
N TYR A 248 -5.99 3.44 -1.89
CA TYR A 248 -4.57 3.48 -2.27
C TYR A 248 -4.34 3.11 -3.75
N LEU A 249 -5.36 2.54 -4.42
CA LEU A 249 -5.28 2.21 -5.84
C LEU A 249 -5.27 3.49 -6.67
N ASN A 250 -4.46 3.52 -7.72
CA ASN A 250 -4.23 4.71 -8.55
C ASN A 250 -3.66 5.92 -7.77
N ALA A 251 -3.19 5.76 -6.52
CA ALA A 251 -2.66 6.89 -5.75
C ALA A 251 -1.36 7.47 -6.34
N GLY A 252 -0.63 6.69 -7.16
CA GLY A 252 0.59 7.11 -7.85
C GLY A 252 0.40 8.23 -8.88
N TYR A 253 -0.83 8.58 -9.25
CA TYR A 253 -1.11 9.71 -10.14
C TYR A 253 -1.29 11.04 -9.40
N SER A 254 -1.29 11.04 -8.06
CA SER A 254 -1.49 12.27 -7.29
C SER A 254 -0.25 13.16 -7.31
N THR A 255 -0.42 14.41 -7.73
CA THR A 255 0.62 15.46 -7.71
C THR A 255 0.25 16.64 -6.81
N THR A 256 -0.99 16.70 -6.33
CA THR A 256 -1.51 17.77 -5.44
C THR A 256 -1.48 17.37 -3.96
N GLY A 257 -0.79 16.26 -3.66
CA GLY A 257 -0.70 15.64 -2.35
C GLY A 257 -1.70 14.50 -2.11
N LEU A 258 -1.48 13.76 -1.02
CA LEU A 258 -2.27 12.61 -0.59
C LEU A 258 -2.87 12.81 0.81
N PHE A 259 -3.67 11.83 1.24
CA PHE A 259 -4.70 11.94 2.28
C PHE A 259 -5.89 12.83 1.86
N TRP A 260 -6.97 12.77 2.63
CA TRP A 260 -8.17 13.57 2.38
C TRP A 260 -7.93 15.08 2.46
N ASP A 261 -6.95 15.54 3.23
CA ASP A 261 -6.60 16.95 3.43
C ASP A 261 -5.36 17.41 2.64
N GLY A 262 -4.70 16.49 1.92
CA GLY A 262 -3.53 16.82 1.10
C GLY A 262 -2.23 17.01 1.89
N ARG A 263 -2.18 16.62 3.17
CA ARG A 263 -0.99 16.86 4.03
C ARG A 263 0.27 16.11 3.59
N ALA A 264 0.14 15.05 2.80
CA ALA A 264 1.28 14.37 2.21
C ALA A 264 1.63 15.06 0.90
N LEU A 265 2.64 15.92 0.95
CA LEU A 265 3.04 16.80 -0.16
C LEU A 265 3.74 16.04 -1.29
N ASP A 266 3.83 16.66 -2.46
CA ASP A 266 4.55 16.11 -3.62
C ASP A 266 6.09 16.14 -3.50
N GLU A 267 6.59 16.59 -2.35
CA GLU A 267 7.99 16.55 -1.93
C GLU A 267 8.16 15.52 -0.81
N PHE A 268 9.27 14.78 -0.85
CA PHE A 268 9.65 13.84 0.20
C PHE A 268 10.94 14.26 0.89
N ARG A 269 10.85 14.39 2.21
CA ARG A 269 11.97 14.71 3.11
C ARG A 269 12.35 13.52 3.95
N ASP A 270 13.64 13.38 4.21
CA ASP A 270 14.17 12.40 5.14
C ASP A 270 13.60 12.63 6.54
N GLN A 271 13.07 11.59 7.17
CA GLN A 271 12.33 11.71 8.42
C GLN A 271 13.22 11.95 9.63
N LEU A 272 14.54 11.82 9.51
CA LEU A 272 15.49 12.03 10.60
C LEU A 272 16.19 13.38 10.50
N SER A 273 16.63 13.75 9.29
CA SER A 273 17.40 14.96 9.01
C SER A 273 16.58 16.12 8.43
N ASN A 274 15.35 15.86 7.98
CA ASN A 274 14.49 16.81 7.27
C ASN A 274 15.05 17.33 5.93
N ALA A 275 16.12 16.70 5.42
CA ALA A 275 16.67 17.00 4.11
C ALA A 275 15.70 16.59 3.00
N VAL A 276 15.58 17.41 1.95
CA VAL A 276 14.78 17.03 0.75
C VAL A 276 15.51 15.89 0.03
N LEU A 277 14.84 14.75 -0.10
CA LEU A 277 15.36 13.60 -0.84
C LEU A 277 14.77 13.53 -2.25
N LEU A 278 13.48 13.82 -2.39
CA LEU A 278 12.78 13.85 -3.67
C LEU A 278 11.98 15.16 -3.75
N PRO A 279 12.32 16.11 -4.64
CA PRO A 279 11.71 17.43 -4.67
C PRO A 279 10.31 17.48 -5.30
N VAL A 280 9.94 16.46 -6.10
CA VAL A 280 8.67 16.42 -6.86
C VAL A 280 8.28 14.96 -7.15
N GLY A 281 7.00 14.69 -7.40
CA GLY A 281 6.46 13.37 -7.73
C GLY A 281 6.50 12.36 -6.57
N ALA A 282 6.62 12.86 -5.34
CA ALA A 282 6.94 12.08 -4.15
C ALA A 282 5.80 12.00 -3.13
N SER A 283 4.57 12.29 -3.57
CA SER A 283 3.37 12.24 -2.73
C SER A 283 3.21 10.89 -2.00
N LEU A 284 3.50 9.76 -2.65
CA LEU A 284 3.41 8.42 -2.05
C LEU A 284 4.47 8.19 -0.96
N GLU A 285 5.71 8.61 -1.19
CA GLU A 285 6.77 8.54 -0.20
C GLU A 285 6.42 9.40 1.03
N SER A 286 5.90 10.60 0.80
CA SER A 286 5.42 11.51 1.85
C SER A 286 4.26 10.90 2.66
N GLN A 287 3.31 10.25 1.98
CA GLN A 287 2.15 9.61 2.61
C GLN A 287 2.54 8.40 3.46
N SER A 288 3.38 7.52 2.94
CA SER A 288 3.75 6.27 3.60
C SER A 288 4.54 6.48 4.89
N ALA A 289 5.11 7.68 5.07
CA ALA A 289 5.85 8.08 6.26
C ALA A 289 4.97 8.32 7.52
N GLY A 290 3.65 8.46 7.37
CA GLY A 290 2.73 8.81 8.46
C GLY A 290 2.25 7.62 9.30
N PRO A 291 1.51 6.66 8.70
CA PRO A 291 0.79 5.63 9.45
C PRO A 291 1.65 4.79 10.42
N PRO A 292 2.91 4.40 10.09
CA PRO A 292 3.75 3.61 11.00
C PRO A 292 4.07 4.27 12.35
N LEU A 293 3.88 5.59 12.48
CA LEU A 293 4.08 6.37 13.70
C LEU A 293 2.77 6.78 14.40
N SER A 294 1.63 6.62 13.73
CA SER A 294 0.33 7.03 14.26
C SER A 294 -0.14 6.09 15.36
N ALA A 295 -0.31 6.63 16.58
CA ALA A 295 -0.71 5.87 17.76
C ALA A 295 -2.13 5.27 17.65
N ALA A 296 -2.96 5.81 16.76
CA ALA A 296 -4.29 5.29 16.48
C ALA A 296 -4.27 4.23 15.37
N GLU A 297 -3.34 4.33 14.40
CA GLU A 297 -3.33 3.46 13.22
C GLU A 297 -2.41 2.23 13.39
N MET A 298 -1.11 2.44 13.59
CA MET A 298 -0.11 1.35 13.59
C MET A 298 0.89 1.39 14.74
N ALA A 299 0.88 2.41 15.60
CA ALA A 299 1.94 2.61 16.58
C ALA A 299 1.42 2.65 18.03
N HIS A 300 2.33 2.57 18.99
CA HIS A 300 2.10 3.10 20.32
C HIS A 300 2.43 4.60 20.33
N GLY A 301 1.98 5.32 21.37
CA GLY A 301 2.37 6.72 21.57
C GLY A 301 3.89 6.90 21.66
N GLY A 302 4.42 7.91 20.97
CA GLY A 302 5.86 8.26 21.00
C GLY A 302 6.78 7.36 20.18
N ARG A 303 6.25 6.43 19.38
CA ARG A 303 7.06 5.65 18.44
C ARG A 303 7.71 6.56 17.41
N ASN A 304 8.97 6.30 17.07
CA ASN A 304 9.70 7.05 16.05
C ASN A 304 10.27 6.16 14.93
N TRP A 305 10.76 6.80 13.88
CA TRP A 305 11.26 6.13 12.68
C TRP A 305 12.49 5.26 12.91
N SER A 306 13.36 5.62 13.86
CA SER A 306 14.51 4.77 14.24
C SER A 306 14.05 3.42 14.81
N GLN A 307 12.99 3.41 15.61
CA GLN A 307 12.40 2.17 16.14
C GLN A 307 11.69 1.35 15.06
N VAL A 308 11.05 1.98 14.08
CA VAL A 308 10.45 1.29 12.93
C VAL A 308 11.54 0.63 12.09
N ALA A 309 12.56 1.38 11.71
CA ALA A 309 13.70 0.88 10.92
C ALA A 309 14.43 -0.27 11.62
N ALA A 310 14.75 -0.11 12.92
CA ALA A 310 15.39 -1.17 13.70
C ALA A 310 14.55 -2.44 13.77
N ARG A 311 13.22 -2.34 13.84
CA ARG A 311 12.33 -3.50 13.80
C ARG A 311 12.36 -4.19 12.45
N VAL A 312 12.24 -3.45 11.36
CA VAL A 312 12.30 -3.99 10.00
C VAL A 312 13.65 -4.70 9.77
N GLN A 313 14.76 -4.09 10.20
CA GLN A 313 16.10 -4.63 10.04
C GLN A 313 16.29 -6.04 10.63
N ILE A 314 15.64 -6.34 11.76
CA ILE A 314 15.75 -7.65 12.44
C ILE A 314 14.59 -8.59 12.15
N SER A 315 13.60 -8.17 11.35
CA SER A 315 12.42 -8.96 11.03
C SER A 315 12.66 -9.84 9.80
N ARG A 316 12.12 -11.06 9.85
CA ARG A 316 11.98 -11.88 8.64
C ARG A 316 10.77 -11.35 7.85
N PRO A 317 10.90 -11.05 6.56
CA PRO A 317 9.81 -10.52 5.74
C PRO A 317 8.57 -11.42 5.76
N LEU A 318 7.39 -10.83 5.97
CA LEU A 318 6.09 -11.51 5.93
C LEU A 318 6.00 -12.73 6.86
N ALA A 319 6.75 -12.76 7.97
CA ALA A 319 6.85 -13.94 8.83
C ALA A 319 5.52 -14.38 9.46
N LEU A 320 4.57 -13.45 9.61
CA LEU A 320 3.24 -13.70 10.18
C LEU A 320 2.21 -14.07 9.10
N ALA A 321 2.41 -13.61 7.88
CA ALA A 321 1.47 -13.81 6.79
C ALA A 321 1.43 -15.27 6.31
N SER A 322 0.37 -15.61 5.58
CA SER A 322 0.18 -16.89 4.91
C SER A 322 -0.28 -16.64 3.46
N ASN A 323 -0.34 -17.68 2.63
CA ASN A 323 -0.72 -17.56 1.21
C ASN A 323 0.04 -16.44 0.48
N VAL A 324 1.32 -16.26 0.80
CA VAL A 324 2.17 -15.28 0.12
C VAL A 324 2.23 -15.63 -1.37
N PRO A 325 1.97 -14.68 -2.29
CA PRO A 325 2.05 -14.92 -3.73
C PRO A 325 3.35 -15.61 -4.13
N ALA A 326 3.27 -16.58 -5.04
CA ALA A 326 4.37 -17.50 -5.34
C ALA A 326 5.65 -16.75 -5.75
N GLY A 327 5.55 -15.79 -6.68
CA GLY A 327 6.67 -14.95 -7.10
C GLY A 327 7.32 -14.20 -5.92
N LEU A 328 6.51 -13.54 -5.09
CA LEU A 328 7.00 -12.81 -3.91
C LEU A 328 7.68 -13.74 -2.91
N LYS A 329 7.08 -14.91 -2.63
CA LYS A 329 7.63 -15.93 -1.73
C LYS A 329 8.98 -16.45 -2.23
N THR A 330 9.08 -16.75 -3.52
CA THR A 330 10.31 -17.23 -4.16
C THR A 330 11.40 -16.16 -4.15
N TRP A 331 11.05 -14.91 -4.50
CA TRP A 331 11.99 -13.80 -4.46
C TRP A 331 12.54 -13.58 -3.05
N ILE A 332 11.68 -13.50 -2.03
CA ILE A 332 12.10 -13.38 -0.61
C ILE A 332 12.99 -14.55 -0.20
N GLY A 333 12.50 -15.78 -0.34
CA GLY A 333 13.18 -17.00 0.12
C GLY A 333 13.45 -16.98 1.63
N ASP A 334 14.70 -17.19 2.01
CA ASP A 334 15.21 -17.22 3.39
C ASP A 334 15.82 -15.89 3.86
N ARG A 335 15.83 -14.87 3.00
CA ARG A 335 16.50 -13.59 3.22
C ARG A 335 15.82 -12.72 4.26
N MET A 336 16.62 -11.95 4.98
CA MET A 336 16.18 -10.89 5.89
C MET A 336 16.01 -9.57 5.13
N TYR A 337 15.30 -8.60 5.73
CA TYR A 337 15.12 -7.28 5.08
C TYR A 337 16.42 -6.62 4.62
N PRO A 338 17.54 -6.60 5.37
CA PRO A 338 18.79 -6.00 4.89
C PRO A 338 19.25 -6.51 3.51
N GLU A 339 19.09 -7.80 3.23
CA GLU A 339 19.43 -8.38 1.93
C GLU A 339 18.44 -7.96 0.82
N LEU A 340 17.16 -7.79 1.15
CA LEU A 340 16.15 -7.27 0.22
C LEU A 340 16.40 -5.78 -0.10
N PHE A 341 16.82 -4.99 0.90
CA PHE A 341 17.22 -3.60 0.71
C PHE A 341 18.50 -3.50 -0.13
N ALA A 342 19.45 -4.42 0.06
CA ALA A 342 20.66 -4.48 -0.76
C ALA A 342 20.32 -4.71 -2.25
N GLU A 343 19.37 -5.60 -2.56
CA GLU A 343 18.92 -5.83 -3.93
C GLU A 343 18.15 -4.62 -4.51
N ALA A 344 17.30 -3.96 -3.70
CA ALA A 344 16.44 -2.87 -4.17
C ALA A 344 17.14 -1.50 -4.26
N PHE A 345 18.08 -1.22 -3.36
CA PHE A 345 18.71 0.09 -3.18
C PHE A 345 20.25 0.04 -3.21
N GLY A 346 20.86 -1.12 -3.39
CA GLY A 346 22.32 -1.26 -3.42
C GLY A 346 23.00 -1.14 -2.05
N SER A 347 22.24 -1.20 -0.95
CA SER A 347 22.80 -1.13 0.42
C SER A 347 21.92 -1.89 1.40
N THR A 348 22.56 -2.53 2.39
CA THR A 348 21.88 -3.28 3.46
C THR A 348 21.19 -2.39 4.48
N ASP A 349 21.39 -1.07 4.44
CA ASP A 349 20.82 -0.17 5.44
C ASP A 349 19.31 -0.06 5.25
N VAL A 350 18.59 -0.41 6.31
CA VAL A 350 17.15 -0.22 6.41
C VAL A 350 16.90 1.16 7.01
N THR A 351 16.58 2.13 6.16
CA THR A 351 16.34 3.52 6.59
C THR A 351 14.86 3.90 6.46
N PRO A 352 14.37 4.88 7.24
CA PRO A 352 13.02 5.41 7.10
C PRO A 352 12.68 5.84 5.67
N ALA A 353 13.63 6.52 5.02
CA ALA A 353 13.53 6.94 3.64
C ALA A 353 13.33 5.77 2.67
N ARG A 354 14.15 4.72 2.80
CA ARG A 354 14.07 3.55 1.91
C ARG A 354 12.83 2.70 2.15
N ILE A 355 12.35 2.60 3.40
CA ILE A 355 11.06 1.96 3.71
C ILE A 355 9.94 2.68 2.94
N SER A 356 9.89 4.02 3.03
CA SER A 356 8.86 4.84 2.38
C SER A 356 8.95 4.76 0.85
N MET A 357 10.16 4.86 0.29
CA MET A 357 10.43 4.71 -1.14
C MET A 357 10.07 3.31 -1.69
N ALA A 358 10.27 2.26 -0.91
CA ALA A 358 9.89 0.91 -1.31
C ALA A 358 8.35 0.77 -1.35
N ILE A 359 7.65 1.18 -0.29
CA ILE A 359 6.18 1.16 -0.23
C ILE A 359 5.59 1.95 -1.41
N ALA A 360 6.08 3.17 -1.64
CA ALA A 360 5.67 4.00 -2.76
C ALA A 360 5.93 3.34 -4.13
N SER A 361 7.04 2.61 -4.29
CA SER A 361 7.32 1.85 -5.52
C SER A 361 6.30 0.75 -5.77
N HIS A 362 5.85 0.05 -4.71
CA HIS A 362 4.76 -0.92 -4.85
C HIS A 362 3.45 -0.23 -5.22
N GLU A 363 3.06 0.83 -4.53
CA GLU A 363 1.79 1.53 -4.79
C GLU A 363 1.71 2.11 -6.21
N ARG A 364 2.84 2.52 -6.81
CA ARG A 364 2.91 2.94 -8.23
C ARG A 364 2.58 1.83 -9.22
N THR A 365 2.65 0.56 -8.83
CA THR A 365 2.26 -0.56 -9.69
C THR A 365 0.74 -0.82 -9.69
N LEU A 366 0.00 -0.16 -8.79
CA LEU A 366 -1.41 -0.45 -8.52
C LEU A 366 -2.34 0.48 -9.29
N PHE A 367 -2.13 0.56 -10.60
CA PHE A 367 -3.01 1.29 -11.51
C PHE A 367 -4.00 0.34 -12.19
N SER A 368 -5.28 0.69 -12.14
CA SER A 368 -6.37 -0.17 -12.61
C SER A 368 -6.85 0.30 -14.00
N ASP A 369 -6.13 -0.09 -15.05
CA ASP A 369 -6.26 0.37 -16.44
C ASP A 369 -7.07 -0.55 -17.37
N ARG A 370 -7.83 -1.51 -16.82
CA ARG A 370 -8.62 -2.49 -17.60
C ARG A 370 -10.09 -2.51 -17.19
N THR A 371 -10.68 -1.34 -17.01
CA THR A 371 -12.11 -1.18 -16.75
C THR A 371 -12.93 -1.27 -18.05
N PRO A 372 -14.25 -1.55 -17.99
CA PRO A 372 -15.11 -1.44 -19.17
C PRO A 372 -15.11 -0.03 -19.80
N LEU A 373 -14.90 1.01 -19.00
CA LEU A 373 -14.72 2.37 -19.51
C LEU A 373 -13.43 2.51 -20.32
N ASP A 374 -12.32 1.87 -19.91
CA ASP A 374 -11.08 1.82 -20.71
C ASP A 374 -11.31 1.08 -22.03
N ARG A 375 -12.01 -0.06 -21.99
CA ARG A 375 -12.34 -0.84 -23.20
C ARG A 375 -13.24 -0.04 -24.16
N ALA A 376 -14.17 0.76 -23.65
CA ALA A 376 -14.98 1.67 -24.44
C ALA A 376 -14.12 2.80 -25.05
N ALA A 377 -13.19 3.37 -24.28
CA ALA A 377 -12.24 4.38 -24.76
C ALA A 377 -11.31 3.83 -25.85
N TYR A 378 -11.02 2.52 -25.85
CA TYR A 378 -10.28 1.86 -26.93
C TYR A 378 -11.14 1.42 -28.13
N GLY A 379 -12.45 1.72 -28.11
CA GLY A 379 -13.38 1.29 -29.17
C GLY A 379 -13.55 -0.23 -29.26
N ILE A 380 -13.23 -0.97 -28.19
CA ILE A 380 -13.26 -2.44 -28.14
C ILE A 380 -14.66 -2.94 -27.80
N GLN A 381 -15.26 -2.36 -26.75
CA GLN A 381 -16.57 -2.76 -26.27
C GLN A 381 -17.29 -1.53 -25.74
N PRO A 382 -18.45 -1.15 -26.30
CA PRO A 382 -19.20 -0.01 -25.82
C PRO A 382 -19.82 -0.29 -24.45
N LEU A 383 -20.14 0.79 -23.73
CA LEU A 383 -20.98 0.73 -22.53
C LEU A 383 -22.41 0.33 -22.92
N THR A 384 -23.17 -0.20 -21.97
CA THR A 384 -24.61 -0.48 -22.14
C THR A 384 -25.41 0.82 -22.28
N GLN A 385 -26.65 0.75 -22.78
CA GLN A 385 -27.49 1.95 -22.96
C GLN A 385 -27.69 2.73 -21.65
N SER A 386 -27.98 2.05 -20.54
CA SER A 386 -28.16 2.67 -19.22
C SER A 386 -26.86 3.33 -18.73
N GLU A 387 -25.71 2.69 -18.93
CA GLU A 387 -24.40 3.29 -18.59
C GLU A 387 -24.07 4.52 -19.45
N GLN A 388 -24.45 4.52 -20.73
CA GLN A 388 -24.29 5.68 -21.62
C GLN A 388 -25.22 6.84 -21.21
N SER A 389 -26.49 6.55 -20.88
CA SER A 389 -27.43 7.53 -20.32
C SER A 389 -26.87 8.11 -19.02
N GLY A 390 -26.34 7.26 -18.14
CA GLY A 390 -25.71 7.68 -16.89
C GLY A 390 -24.47 8.55 -17.09
N GLN A 391 -23.65 8.24 -18.09
CA GLN A 391 -22.51 9.08 -18.47
C GLN A 391 -22.95 10.46 -18.98
N ALA A 392 -24.04 10.53 -19.75
CA ALA A 392 -24.61 11.80 -20.21
C ALA A 392 -25.13 12.62 -19.01
N ILE A 393 -25.87 11.99 -18.10
CA ILE A 393 -26.36 12.63 -16.86
C ILE A 393 -25.19 13.14 -16.02
N PHE A 394 -24.13 12.35 -15.85
CA PHE A 394 -22.92 12.74 -15.13
C PHE A 394 -22.32 14.05 -15.68
N ALA A 395 -22.31 14.23 -17.00
CA ALA A 395 -21.84 15.46 -17.63
C ALA A 395 -22.83 16.63 -17.46
N THR A 396 -24.13 16.42 -17.71
CA THR A 396 -25.15 17.47 -17.62
C THR A 396 -25.41 17.94 -16.19
N SER A 397 -25.18 17.06 -15.21
CA SER A 397 -25.23 17.35 -13.77
C SER A 397 -23.92 17.94 -13.23
N SER A 398 -22.95 18.23 -14.11
CA SER A 398 -21.67 18.87 -13.75
C SER A 398 -20.77 18.04 -12.82
N CYS A 399 -21.00 16.73 -12.70
CA CYS A 399 -20.14 15.85 -11.90
C CYS A 399 -18.70 15.86 -12.44
N ASN A 400 -18.56 15.96 -13.76
CA ASN A 400 -17.29 16.05 -14.48
C ASN A 400 -16.52 17.36 -14.27
N ILE A 401 -17.06 18.37 -13.56
CA ILE A 401 -16.26 19.55 -13.17
C ILE A 401 -15.21 19.14 -12.12
N CYS A 402 -15.60 18.28 -11.18
CA CYS A 402 -14.70 17.81 -10.12
C CYS A 402 -14.16 16.41 -10.41
N HIS A 403 -14.93 15.55 -11.06
CA HIS A 403 -14.56 14.17 -11.39
C HIS A 403 -14.23 14.02 -12.87
N ASP A 404 -13.26 14.78 -13.35
CA ASP A 404 -12.85 14.78 -14.75
C ASP A 404 -11.79 13.72 -15.08
N GLY A 405 -11.54 13.56 -16.38
CA GLY A 405 -10.42 12.80 -16.93
C GLY A 405 -10.47 11.30 -16.66
N THR A 406 -9.40 10.62 -17.07
CA THR A 406 -9.28 9.16 -17.02
C THR A 406 -9.40 8.55 -15.61
N LEU A 407 -9.08 9.30 -14.56
CA LEU A 407 -9.18 8.83 -13.17
C LEU A 407 -10.53 9.18 -12.52
N GLY A 408 -11.33 10.05 -13.15
CA GLY A 408 -12.54 10.62 -12.56
C GLY A 408 -12.21 11.41 -11.30
N SER A 409 -11.17 12.23 -11.30
CA SER A 409 -10.63 12.85 -10.07
C SER A 409 -10.37 14.35 -10.13
N GLY A 410 -10.47 15.03 -11.27
CA GLY A 410 -10.29 16.49 -11.30
C GLY A 410 -8.88 16.91 -10.93
N GLN A 411 -7.87 16.13 -11.32
CA GLN A 411 -6.48 16.30 -10.86
C GLN A 411 -6.34 16.32 -9.33
N HIS A 412 -7.27 15.67 -8.62
CA HIS A 412 -7.28 15.60 -7.15
C HIS A 412 -7.31 16.98 -6.47
N GLN A 413 -8.11 17.90 -7.01
CA GLN A 413 -8.43 19.18 -6.37
C GLN A 413 -9.19 19.00 -5.05
N PHE A 414 -9.36 20.08 -4.30
CA PHE A 414 -9.98 20.07 -2.98
C PHE A 414 -11.27 20.88 -2.99
N PHE A 415 -12.35 20.29 -2.49
CA PHE A 415 -13.66 20.94 -2.47
C PHE A 415 -14.39 20.66 -1.16
N ASN A 416 -15.16 21.65 -0.72
CA ASN A 416 -16.18 21.47 0.30
C ASN A 416 -17.51 21.18 -0.41
N ILE A 417 -18.05 19.99 -0.20
CA ILE A 417 -19.32 19.55 -0.80
C ILE A 417 -20.48 19.51 0.22
N GLY A 418 -20.26 19.98 1.45
CA GLY A 418 -21.31 20.02 2.46
C GLY A 418 -21.62 18.65 3.08
N VAL A 419 -20.61 17.82 3.31
CA VAL A 419 -20.78 16.51 3.98
C VAL A 419 -21.01 16.66 5.48
N ARG A 420 -20.38 17.66 6.12
CA ARG A 420 -20.46 17.96 7.56
C ARG A 420 -20.13 19.45 7.82
N PRO A 421 -20.47 20.00 9.00
CA PRO A 421 -20.09 21.36 9.39
C PRO A 421 -18.59 21.60 9.39
N GLN A 422 -18.16 22.82 9.04
CA GLN A 422 -16.73 23.14 8.87
C GLN A 422 -15.91 23.05 10.17
N PHE A 423 -16.53 23.36 11.31
CA PHE A 423 -15.85 23.36 12.61
C PHE A 423 -15.54 21.95 13.12
N GLU A 424 -16.23 20.92 12.64
CA GLU A 424 -16.04 19.54 13.10
C GLU A 424 -14.78 18.90 12.49
N ASP A 425 -14.48 19.22 11.23
CA ASP A 425 -13.26 18.81 10.55
C ASP A 425 -12.87 19.86 9.51
N ARG A 426 -11.84 20.65 9.84
CA ARG A 426 -11.34 21.73 8.97
C ARG A 426 -10.67 21.21 7.69
N GLY A 427 -10.43 19.91 7.53
CA GLY A 427 -9.91 19.34 6.28
C GLY A 427 -8.58 19.98 5.86
N ARG A 428 -8.50 20.40 4.60
CA ARG A 428 -7.35 21.12 4.03
C ARG A 428 -7.03 22.42 4.77
N GLY A 429 -8.03 23.19 5.21
CA GLY A 429 -7.83 24.46 5.91
C GLY A 429 -6.99 24.33 7.20
N ALA A 430 -6.97 23.15 7.84
CA ALA A 430 -6.06 22.87 8.96
C ALA A 430 -4.59 22.72 8.55
N ILE A 431 -4.34 22.26 7.32
CA ILE A 431 -2.99 22.05 6.78
C ILE A 431 -2.41 23.36 6.24
N THR A 432 -3.23 24.14 5.54
CA THR A 432 -2.81 25.41 4.94
C THR A 432 -2.94 26.60 5.88
N ASN A 433 -3.66 26.42 6.99
CA ASN A 433 -4.05 27.49 7.91
C ASN A 433 -4.87 28.60 7.22
N ASN A 434 -5.65 28.25 6.21
CA ASN A 434 -6.55 29.15 5.50
C ASN A 434 -8.02 28.75 5.74
N THR A 435 -8.80 29.66 6.32
CA THR A 435 -10.23 29.43 6.61
C THR A 435 -11.09 29.30 5.35
N ASP A 436 -10.66 29.87 4.22
CA ASP A 436 -11.37 29.71 2.94
C ASP A 436 -11.29 28.27 2.41
N GLU A 437 -10.35 27.46 2.92
CA GLU A 437 -10.17 26.05 2.60
C GLU A 437 -10.73 25.10 3.68
N ASP A 438 -11.45 25.64 4.68
CA ASP A 438 -12.04 24.83 5.75
C ASP A 438 -13.08 23.84 5.19
N ALA A 439 -12.97 22.58 5.63
CA ALA A 439 -13.73 21.42 5.18
C ALA A 439 -13.62 21.11 3.68
N GLN A 440 -12.58 21.61 3.02
CA GLN A 440 -12.23 21.10 1.70
C GLN A 440 -11.48 19.78 1.83
N PHE A 441 -11.88 18.81 1.02
CA PHE A 441 -11.24 17.50 0.94
C PHE A 441 -10.91 17.16 -0.51
N ARG A 442 -9.83 16.38 -0.67
CA ARG A 442 -9.35 15.89 -1.95
C ARG A 442 -10.44 15.10 -2.67
N THR A 443 -10.70 15.42 -3.93
CA THR A 443 -11.59 14.66 -4.79
C THR A 443 -11.04 13.24 -5.03
N PRO A 444 -11.76 12.19 -4.57
CA PRO A 444 -11.34 10.82 -4.82
C PRO A 444 -11.55 10.46 -6.31
N GLY A 445 -10.70 9.59 -6.85
CA GLY A 445 -10.95 9.01 -8.17
C GLY A 445 -12.15 8.06 -8.14
N LEU A 446 -12.85 7.96 -9.27
CA LEU A 446 -14.04 7.10 -9.40
C LEU A 446 -13.71 5.64 -9.70
N ARG A 447 -12.48 5.33 -10.09
CA ARG A 447 -12.06 3.93 -10.37
C ARG A 447 -12.30 3.03 -9.15
N ASN A 448 -12.99 1.91 -9.40
CA ASN A 448 -13.35 0.88 -8.43
C ASN A 448 -14.31 1.34 -7.31
N SER A 449 -15.06 2.42 -7.52
CA SER A 449 -16.09 2.93 -6.59
C SER A 449 -17.13 1.90 -6.20
N GLU A 450 -17.53 1.02 -7.14
CA GLU A 450 -18.48 -0.08 -6.91
C GLU A 450 -18.07 -1.00 -5.76
N LEU A 451 -16.76 -1.16 -5.55
CA LEU A 451 -16.23 -2.09 -4.55
C LEU A 451 -16.18 -1.47 -3.14
N HIS A 452 -16.41 -0.17 -2.99
CA HIS A 452 -16.31 0.51 -1.70
C HIS A 452 -17.48 0.11 -0.80
N ARG A 453 -17.20 -0.15 0.48
CA ARG A 453 -18.25 -0.46 1.47
C ARG A 453 -18.87 0.79 2.09
N THR A 454 -18.12 1.87 2.13
CA THR A 454 -18.56 3.16 2.67
C THR A 454 -17.92 4.32 1.91
N PHE A 455 -18.61 5.45 1.84
CA PHE A 455 -18.26 6.60 1.01
C PHE A 455 -18.06 7.89 1.83
N MET A 456 -17.46 8.89 1.17
CA MET A 456 -16.99 10.15 1.75
C MET A 456 -15.82 10.00 2.73
N HIS A 457 -15.21 11.12 3.11
CA HIS A 457 -14.07 11.13 4.03
C HIS A 457 -14.43 10.63 5.44
N ASN A 458 -15.69 10.71 5.83
CA ASN A 458 -16.21 10.27 7.12
C ASN A 458 -16.94 8.92 7.08
N GLY A 459 -17.00 8.25 5.93
CA GLY A 459 -17.58 6.92 5.79
C GLY A 459 -19.08 6.83 6.04
N ARG A 460 -19.84 7.93 5.95
CA ARG A 460 -21.25 8.01 6.40
C ARG A 460 -22.28 7.32 5.49
N PHE A 461 -21.95 7.09 4.22
CA PHE A 461 -22.84 6.47 3.25
C PHE A 461 -22.40 5.04 2.94
N SER A 462 -23.35 4.14 2.65
CA SER A 462 -23.06 2.71 2.42
C SER A 462 -23.09 2.31 0.95
N THR A 463 -23.73 3.11 0.10
CA THR A 463 -23.99 2.77 -1.30
C THR A 463 -23.72 3.96 -2.23
N LEU A 464 -23.54 3.69 -3.53
CA LEU A 464 -23.46 4.74 -4.54
C LEU A 464 -24.81 5.45 -4.73
N GLU A 465 -25.91 4.75 -4.46
CA GLU A 465 -27.27 5.30 -4.42
C GLU A 465 -27.36 6.40 -3.34
N ASP A 466 -26.86 6.15 -2.13
CA ASP A 466 -26.81 7.17 -1.06
C ASP A 466 -25.99 8.41 -1.48
N VAL A 467 -24.88 8.18 -2.21
CA VAL A 467 -24.01 9.24 -2.73
C VAL A 467 -24.73 10.06 -3.80
N VAL A 468 -25.41 9.41 -4.74
CA VAL A 468 -26.19 10.10 -5.78
C VAL A 468 -27.34 10.88 -5.13
N ASP A 469 -28.03 10.31 -4.15
CA ASP A 469 -29.08 11.02 -3.40
C ASP A 469 -28.53 12.22 -2.63
N PHE A 470 -27.29 12.16 -2.14
CA PHE A 470 -26.61 13.27 -1.47
C PHE A 470 -26.36 14.44 -2.42
N TYR A 471 -25.85 14.17 -3.61
CA TYR A 471 -25.66 15.21 -4.62
C TYR A 471 -27.00 15.72 -5.15
N ASN A 472 -28.00 14.84 -5.33
CA ASN A 472 -29.31 15.21 -5.87
C ASN A 472 -30.04 16.25 -5.00
N ARG A 473 -29.83 16.22 -3.67
CA ARG A 473 -30.37 17.20 -2.71
C ARG A 473 -29.44 18.39 -2.41
N GLY A 474 -28.30 18.51 -3.11
CA GLY A 474 -27.41 19.66 -3.00
C GLY A 474 -26.57 19.72 -1.73
N GLY A 475 -26.16 18.57 -1.21
CA GLY A 475 -25.37 18.44 0.02
C GLY A 475 -26.19 18.63 1.30
N ASP A 476 -25.63 18.24 2.44
CA ASP A 476 -26.36 18.23 3.72
C ASP A 476 -26.09 19.50 4.55
N PHE A 477 -24.95 20.15 4.35
CA PHE A 477 -24.53 21.33 5.11
C PHE A 477 -24.15 22.48 4.20
N LYS A 478 -24.62 23.68 4.54
CA LYS A 478 -24.25 24.91 3.84
C LYS A 478 -22.98 25.50 4.46
N ALA A 479 -22.16 26.13 3.63
CA ALA A 479 -20.92 26.78 4.02
C ALA A 479 -20.62 27.96 3.07
N PRO A 480 -19.89 29.00 3.52
CA PRO A 480 -19.51 30.13 2.68
C PRO A 480 -18.59 29.74 1.51
N ASN A 481 -17.81 28.66 1.67
CA ASN A 481 -16.90 28.13 0.66
C ASN A 481 -17.42 26.85 -0.01
N LEU A 482 -18.74 26.59 0.04
CA LEU A 482 -19.34 25.43 -0.63
C LEU A 482 -19.03 25.51 -2.14
N ALA A 483 -18.57 24.40 -2.72
CA ALA A 483 -18.20 24.37 -4.13
C ALA A 483 -19.40 24.74 -5.03
N GLY A 484 -19.19 25.62 -6.01
CA GLY A 484 -20.27 26.23 -6.79
C GLY A 484 -21.12 25.25 -7.62
N GLY A 485 -20.64 24.03 -7.86
CA GLY A 485 -21.40 22.97 -8.51
C GLY A 485 -22.41 22.24 -7.60
N ILE A 486 -22.38 22.49 -6.29
CA ILE A 486 -23.23 21.79 -5.32
C ILE A 486 -24.58 22.50 -5.19
N ARG A 487 -25.60 21.86 -5.76
CA ARG A 487 -26.98 22.35 -5.84
C ARG A 487 -27.93 21.16 -5.94
N GLU A 488 -29.22 21.40 -5.72
CA GLU A 488 -30.23 20.41 -6.06
C GLU A 488 -30.18 20.11 -7.57
N LEU A 489 -30.25 18.82 -7.91
CA LEU A 489 -30.16 18.35 -9.29
C LEU A 489 -31.54 17.99 -9.86
N GLY A 490 -32.49 17.59 -9.02
CA GLY A 490 -33.86 17.26 -9.43
C GLY A 490 -33.96 15.99 -10.28
N LEU A 491 -33.00 15.08 -10.17
CA LEU A 491 -32.95 13.84 -10.96
C LEU A 491 -34.14 12.92 -10.61
N SER A 492 -34.79 12.41 -11.64
CA SER A 492 -35.81 11.37 -11.55
C SER A 492 -35.22 10.04 -11.04
N PRO A 493 -36.06 9.11 -10.55
CA PRO A 493 -35.58 7.79 -10.13
C PRO A 493 -34.82 7.02 -11.21
N GLU A 494 -35.24 7.14 -12.48
CA GLU A 494 -34.58 6.51 -13.63
C GLU A 494 -33.21 7.14 -13.91
N GLU A 495 -33.12 8.47 -13.92
CA GLU A 495 -31.84 9.17 -14.11
C GLU A 495 -30.84 8.84 -13.00
N LYS A 496 -31.31 8.72 -11.75
CA LYS A 496 -30.46 8.28 -10.64
C LYS A 496 -29.96 6.84 -10.85
N ALA A 497 -30.83 5.94 -11.31
CA ALA A 497 -30.46 4.55 -11.58
C ALA A 497 -29.41 4.45 -12.71
N ASP A 498 -29.59 5.20 -13.79
CA ASP A 498 -28.63 5.28 -14.90
C ASP A 498 -27.29 5.88 -14.44
N LEU A 499 -27.31 6.96 -13.67
CA LEU A 499 -26.09 7.55 -13.10
C LEU A 499 -25.35 6.55 -12.19
N VAL A 500 -26.07 5.81 -11.36
CA VAL A 500 -25.48 4.74 -10.53
C VAL A 500 -24.93 3.61 -11.39
N ALA A 501 -25.61 3.21 -12.47
CA ALA A 501 -25.12 2.20 -13.41
C ALA A 501 -23.78 2.65 -14.02
N PHE A 502 -23.67 3.93 -14.40
CA PHE A 502 -22.42 4.51 -14.87
C PHE A 502 -21.31 4.52 -13.81
N LEU A 503 -21.62 4.83 -12.54
CA LEU A 503 -20.65 4.89 -11.44
C LEU A 503 -20.22 3.52 -10.89
N LYS A 504 -20.82 2.41 -11.37
CA LYS A 504 -20.49 1.05 -10.97
C LYS A 504 -19.55 0.38 -11.97
N ARG A 505 -20.06 -0.60 -12.71
CA ARG A 505 -19.33 -1.49 -13.61
C ARG A 505 -18.36 -0.77 -14.55
N PRO A 506 -18.69 0.38 -15.18
CA PRO A 506 -17.77 1.08 -16.07
C PRO A 506 -16.43 1.43 -15.43
N TRP A 507 -16.40 1.74 -14.14
CA TRP A 507 -15.18 2.14 -13.43
C TRP A 507 -14.47 1.00 -12.69
N THR A 508 -15.00 -0.23 -12.74
CA THR A 508 -14.48 -1.36 -11.96
C THR A 508 -13.53 -2.22 -12.79
N ASP A 509 -12.29 -2.38 -12.32
CA ASP A 509 -11.32 -3.28 -12.91
C ASP A 509 -11.46 -4.68 -12.29
N GLN A 510 -11.72 -5.68 -13.12
CA GLN A 510 -11.98 -7.03 -12.64
C GLN A 510 -10.76 -7.65 -11.93
N ARG A 511 -9.53 -7.22 -12.27
CA ARG A 511 -8.32 -7.68 -11.57
C ARG A 511 -8.31 -7.19 -10.12
N VAL A 512 -8.80 -5.98 -9.86
CA VAL A 512 -8.93 -5.44 -8.50
C VAL A 512 -9.96 -6.25 -7.71
N ALA A 513 -11.15 -6.47 -8.28
CA ALA A 513 -12.23 -7.21 -7.64
C ALA A 513 -11.84 -8.66 -7.30
N ASN A 514 -11.06 -9.29 -8.18
CA ASN A 514 -10.61 -10.67 -8.03
C ASN A 514 -9.24 -10.83 -7.34
N GLU A 515 -8.60 -9.72 -6.92
CA GLU A 515 -7.25 -9.70 -6.35
C GLU A 515 -6.22 -10.42 -7.25
N LEU A 516 -6.30 -10.20 -8.57
CA LEU A 516 -5.33 -10.70 -9.55
C LEU A 516 -4.12 -9.77 -9.66
N PRO A 517 -2.94 -10.26 -10.08
CA PRO A 517 -1.77 -9.42 -10.26
C PRO A 517 -2.02 -8.16 -11.10
N PRO A 518 -1.48 -6.99 -10.71
CA PRO A 518 -0.57 -6.75 -9.58
C PRO A 518 -1.26 -6.55 -8.21
N PHE A 519 -2.59 -6.71 -8.14
CA PHE A 519 -3.42 -6.52 -6.94
C PHE A 519 -3.51 -7.76 -6.05
N ASP A 520 -2.81 -8.83 -6.41
CA ASP A 520 -2.68 -10.02 -5.59
C ASP A 520 -1.93 -9.74 -4.28
N ARG A 521 -2.25 -10.47 -3.23
CA ARG A 521 -1.75 -10.20 -1.88
C ARG A 521 -1.59 -11.46 -1.04
N PRO A 522 -0.75 -11.44 0.01
CA PRO A 522 -0.80 -12.45 1.04
C PRO A 522 -2.09 -12.36 1.88
N LEU A 523 -2.40 -13.45 2.59
CA LEU A 523 -3.38 -13.46 3.67
C LEU A 523 -2.71 -13.02 4.98
N LEU A 524 -3.19 -11.92 5.56
CA LEU A 524 -2.68 -11.39 6.83
C LEU A 524 -2.91 -12.37 7.99
N PHE A 525 -2.08 -12.31 9.03
CA PHE A 525 -2.28 -13.16 10.21
C PHE A 525 -3.63 -12.88 10.85
N THR A 526 -4.01 -11.60 10.97
CA THR A 526 -5.30 -11.17 11.54
C THR A 526 -6.53 -11.60 10.73
N GLU A 527 -6.36 -11.99 9.47
CA GLU A 527 -7.42 -12.57 8.64
C GLU A 527 -7.47 -14.10 8.73
N SER A 528 -6.49 -14.74 9.38
CA SER A 528 -6.36 -16.19 9.42
C SER A 528 -7.05 -16.82 10.62
N ALA A 529 -7.40 -18.11 10.51
CA ALA A 529 -7.92 -18.90 11.64
C ALA A 529 -6.90 -19.11 12.79
N ARG A 530 -5.68 -18.58 12.66
CA ARG A 530 -4.63 -18.66 13.68
C ARG A 530 -4.78 -17.56 14.75
N VAL A 531 -5.63 -16.56 14.52
CA VAL A 531 -5.93 -15.54 15.53
C VAL A 531 -6.64 -16.21 16.71
N PRO A 532 -6.14 -16.07 17.95
CA PRO A 532 -6.84 -16.59 19.11
C PRO A 532 -8.23 -15.95 19.24
N VAL A 533 -9.28 -16.77 19.27
CA VAL A 533 -10.65 -16.29 19.54
C VAL A 533 -10.79 -16.11 21.05
N ILE A 534 -11.16 -14.90 21.49
CA ILE A 534 -11.57 -14.67 22.87
C ILE A 534 -12.95 -15.31 23.06
N SER A 535 -13.03 -16.41 23.80
CA SER A 535 -14.29 -17.08 24.14
C SER A 535 -14.71 -16.75 25.57
N GLY A 536 -15.91 -16.15 25.75
CA GLY A 536 -16.57 -15.92 27.04
C GLY A 536 -17.27 -14.56 27.13
N VAL A 537 -18.49 -14.50 27.67
CA VAL A 537 -19.15 -13.25 28.09
C VAL A 537 -18.56 -12.85 29.44
N GLY A 538 -17.91 -11.68 29.51
CA GLY A 538 -17.42 -11.15 30.77
C GLY A 538 -18.58 -10.78 31.69
N ALA A 539 -18.72 -11.51 32.81
CA ALA A 539 -19.43 -11.01 33.99
C ALA A 539 -18.40 -10.31 34.89
N PRO A 540 -18.74 -9.18 35.54
CA PRO A 540 -17.86 -8.52 36.50
C PRO A 540 -17.51 -9.49 37.66
N PRO A 541 -16.28 -9.48 38.19
CA PRO A 541 -15.81 -10.57 39.03
C PRO A 541 -16.35 -10.45 40.46
N SER A 542 -17.27 -11.32 40.84
CA SER A 542 -17.24 -11.88 42.20
C SER A 542 -16.24 -13.03 42.19
N ALA A 543 -15.06 -12.82 42.78
CA ALA A 543 -14.00 -13.80 42.99
C ALA A 543 -13.14 -14.24 41.76
N GLY A 544 -12.21 -13.37 41.36
CA GLY A 544 -10.80 -13.73 41.13
C GLY A 544 -10.46 -14.97 40.28
N ARG A 545 -11.00 -15.11 39.06
CA ARG A 545 -10.43 -16.02 38.04
C ARG A 545 -10.18 -15.30 36.72
N CYS A 546 -8.94 -15.39 36.25
CA CYS A 546 -8.51 -14.87 34.95
C CYS A 546 -9.08 -15.74 33.81
N GLN A 547 -9.40 -15.10 32.67
CA GLN A 547 -10.00 -15.72 31.50
C GLN A 547 -9.08 -16.79 30.88
N ARG A 548 -9.68 -17.85 30.30
CA ARG A 548 -8.96 -18.94 29.63
C ARG A 548 -9.05 -18.76 28.11
N LEU A 549 -7.93 -18.47 27.45
CA LEU A 549 -7.81 -18.52 25.99
C LEU A 549 -7.88 -19.99 25.54
N SER A 550 -8.79 -20.33 24.62
CA SER A 550 -8.88 -21.67 24.02
C SER A 550 -8.56 -21.61 22.52
N PRO A 551 -7.67 -22.47 21.99
CA PRO A 551 -7.48 -22.60 20.55
C PRO A 551 -8.73 -23.16 19.85
N SER A 552 -9.09 -22.58 18.70
CA SER A 552 -10.15 -23.09 17.82
C SER A 552 -9.63 -24.24 16.95
N ASN A 553 -9.47 -25.43 17.54
CA ASN A 553 -9.74 -26.72 16.91
C ASN A 553 -9.28 -27.86 17.82
N ARG A 554 -10.25 -28.66 18.30
CA ARG A 554 -9.97 -29.96 18.91
C ARG A 554 -9.68 -30.96 17.79
N ARG A 555 -8.39 -31.17 17.49
CA ARG A 555 -7.78 -32.50 17.27
C ARG A 555 -6.29 -32.36 16.94
N SER A 556 -5.49 -33.08 17.73
CA SER A 556 -4.10 -33.45 17.54
C SER A 556 -2.99 -32.46 17.92
N SER A 557 -2.09 -33.00 18.78
CA SER A 557 -0.72 -32.60 19.11
C SER A 557 -0.50 -31.37 20.01
N ARG A 558 0.21 -31.65 21.12
CA ARG A 558 0.62 -30.73 22.19
C ARG A 558 1.31 -29.48 21.63
N ILE A 559 0.63 -28.34 21.64
CA ILE A 559 1.26 -27.02 21.48
C ILE A 559 1.58 -26.49 22.89
N ARG A 560 2.87 -26.49 23.24
CA ARG A 560 3.37 -25.66 24.34
C ARG A 560 3.13 -24.21 23.95
N ILE A 561 2.33 -23.51 24.75
CA ILE A 561 2.21 -22.05 24.69
C ILE A 561 3.60 -21.50 25.02
N LEU A 562 4.33 -21.06 24.01
CA LEU A 562 5.54 -20.26 24.19
C LEU A 562 5.07 -18.85 24.58
N LEU A 563 4.85 -18.65 25.88
CA LEU A 563 5.01 -17.32 26.47
C LEU A 563 6.46 -16.94 26.19
N LEU A 564 6.67 -15.95 25.32
CA LEU A 564 7.98 -15.32 25.14
C LEU A 564 8.50 -14.94 26.52
N GLN A 565 9.63 -15.53 26.90
CA GLN A 565 10.32 -15.27 28.16
C GLN A 565 10.66 -13.78 28.23
N SER A 566 10.04 -13.08 29.17
CA SER A 566 10.52 -11.79 29.67
C SER A 566 11.80 -12.03 30.48
N PRO A 567 12.87 -11.24 30.31
CA PRO A 567 14.11 -11.42 31.07
C PRO A 567 14.07 -10.84 32.50
N TYR A 568 12.89 -10.51 33.05
CA TYR A 568 12.79 -9.92 34.40
C TYR A 568 12.20 -10.90 35.43
N PRO A 569 12.74 -10.96 36.66
CA PRO A 569 12.22 -11.84 37.70
C PRO A 569 10.85 -11.32 38.21
N PRO A 570 9.97 -12.22 38.70
CA PRO A 570 8.63 -11.86 39.13
C PRO A 570 8.63 -10.99 40.38
N ILE A 571 7.87 -9.89 40.34
CA ILE A 571 7.57 -9.02 41.49
C ILE A 571 6.77 -9.82 42.53
N ARG A 572 7.35 -10.03 43.72
CA ARG A 572 6.60 -10.48 44.91
C ARG A 572 5.78 -9.30 45.43
N VAL A 573 4.46 -9.41 45.36
CA VAL A 573 3.58 -8.57 46.17
C VAL A 573 3.42 -9.27 47.53
N TRP A 574 4.03 -8.68 48.57
CA TRP A 574 3.73 -9.04 49.95
C TRP A 574 2.32 -8.55 50.30
N ARG A 575 1.51 -9.42 50.92
CA ARG A 575 0.27 -9.03 51.60
C ARG A 575 0.55 -8.91 53.10
N THR A 576 0.53 -7.67 53.60
CA THR A 576 -0.30 -7.19 54.72
C THR A 576 -0.38 -5.69 54.60
#